data_AF-A0A970Y0R8-F1
#
_entry.id   AF-A0A970Y0R8-F1
#
_cell.length_a   1.000
_cell.length_b   1.000
_cell.length_c   1.000
_cell.angle_alpha   90.00
_cell.angle_beta   90.00
_cell.angle_gamma   90.00
#
_symmetry.space_group_name_H-M   'P 1'
#
loop_
_entity.id
_entity.type
_entity.pdbx_description
1 polymer ?
#
loop_
_entity_poly.entity_id
_entity_poly.type
_entity_poly.pdbx_seq_one_letter_code
_entity_poly.pdbx_strand_id
1 'polypeptide(L)'
;MPAIGWTQEALAGRLGVSRRTINEILREKRSASADMAHRPARLFDTTPEFWLGLQQDVDLWNARRAAGGEYLKIKPIRKPA
;
A
#
# COMPACT_ATOMS: atom_id res chain seq x y z
N MET A 1 -7.29 -14.99 5.52
CA MET A 1 -5.93 -15.15 4.98
C MET A 1 -5.57 -16.63 4.98
N PRO A 2 -5.72 -17.31 3.83
CA PRO A 2 -5.61 -18.77 3.77
C PRO A 2 -4.21 -19.29 4.14
N ALA A 3 -3.14 -18.53 3.83
CA ALA A 3 -1.76 -18.92 4.13
C ALA A 3 -1.43 -19.01 5.63
N ILE A 4 -2.07 -18.20 6.48
CA ILE A 4 -1.82 -18.14 7.93
C ILE A 4 -3.05 -18.53 8.77
N GLY A 5 -4.13 -19.00 8.13
CA GLY A 5 -5.36 -19.45 8.80
C GLY A 5 -6.18 -18.37 9.51
N TRP A 6 -5.82 -17.08 9.42
CA TRP A 6 -6.52 -16.02 10.16
C TRP A 6 -7.74 -15.48 9.42
N THR A 7 -8.81 -15.22 10.18
CA THR A 7 -9.96 -14.44 9.71
C THR A 7 -9.61 -12.94 9.64
N GLN A 8 -10.42 -12.14 8.92
CA GLN A 8 -10.23 -10.68 8.90
C GLN A 8 -10.38 -10.07 10.30
N GLU A 9 -11.27 -10.61 11.13
CA GLU A 9 -11.46 -10.19 12.53
C GLU A 9 -10.20 -10.45 13.37
N ALA A 10 -9.65 -11.66 13.27
CA ALA A 10 -8.45 -12.06 14.01
C ALA A 10 -7.23 -11.19 13.64
N LEU A 11 -7.10 -10.83 12.36
CA LEU A 11 -6.08 -9.89 11.90
C LEU A 11 -6.33 -8.48 12.42
N ALA A 12 -7.56 -7.99 12.32
CA ALA A 12 -7.92 -6.65 12.77
C ALA A 12 -7.60 -6.44 14.25
N GLY A 13 -7.93 -7.43 15.10
CA GLY A 13 -7.56 -7.43 16.51
C GLY A 13 -6.05 -7.38 16.75
N ARG A 14 -5.26 -8.15 15.97
CA ARG A 14 -3.78 -8.13 16.06
C ARG A 14 -3.15 -6.82 15.62
N LEU A 15 -3.75 -6.17 14.63
CA LEU A 15 -3.30 -4.88 14.10
C LEU A 15 -3.86 -3.68 14.89
N GLY A 16 -4.76 -3.92 15.85
CA GLY A 16 -5.40 -2.87 16.65
C GLY A 16 -6.24 -1.91 15.81
N VAL A 17 -6.92 -2.40 14.78
CA VAL A 17 -7.79 -1.62 13.87
C VAL A 17 -9.16 -2.28 13.75
N SER A 18 -10.13 -1.56 13.20
CA SER A 18 -11.44 -2.16 12.93
C SER A 18 -11.36 -3.23 11.84
N ARG A 19 -12.23 -4.25 11.90
CA ARG A 19 -12.40 -5.20 10.79
C ARG A 19 -12.74 -4.50 9.48
N ARG A 20 -13.48 -3.38 9.54
CA ARG A 20 -13.79 -2.55 8.37
C ARG A 20 -12.51 -2.01 7.72
N THR A 21 -11.55 -1.53 8.50
CA THR A 21 -10.26 -1.05 7.99
C THR A 21 -9.55 -2.15 7.20
N ILE A 22 -9.46 -3.36 7.76
CA ILE A 22 -8.89 -4.51 7.07
C ILE A 22 -9.67 -4.86 5.81
N ASN A 23 -11.00 -4.83 5.86
CA ASN A 23 -11.83 -5.11 4.70
C ASN A 23 -11.59 -4.10 3.57
N GLU A 24 -11.49 -2.81 3.90
CA GLU A 24 -11.23 -1.75 2.92
C GLU A 24 -9.85 -1.89 2.28
N ILE A 25 -8.81 -2.24 3.07
CA ILE A 25 -7.46 -2.49 2.55
C ILE A 25 -7.45 -3.72 1.63
N LEU A 26 -8.05 -4.83 2.06
CA LEU A 26 -8.11 -6.07 1.25
C LEU A 26 -8.94 -5.93 -0.03
N ARG A 27 -9.84 -4.95 -0.08
CA ARG A 27 -10.65 -4.63 -1.27
C ARG A 27 -10.08 -3.45 -2.07
N GLU A 28 -8.86 -3.01 -1.76
CA GLU A 28 -8.18 -1.90 -2.43
C GLU A 28 -9.00 -0.59 -2.40
N LYS A 29 -9.89 -0.44 -1.40
CA LYS A 29 -10.73 0.75 -1.21
C LYS A 29 -10.08 1.80 -0.31
N ARG A 30 -8.97 1.45 0.34
CA ARG A 30 -8.22 2.33 1.24
C ARG A 30 -6.73 2.10 1.03
N SER A 31 -6.00 3.18 0.80
CA SER A 31 -4.54 3.18 0.77
C SER A 31 -3.94 2.97 2.16
N ALA A 32 -2.77 2.35 2.24
CA ALA A 32 -2.01 2.25 3.47
C ALA A 32 -1.41 3.62 3.86
N SER A 33 -1.85 4.19 4.98
CA SER A 33 -1.21 5.36 5.59
C SER A 33 0.08 4.96 6.33
N ALA A 34 0.90 5.95 6.73
CA ALA A 34 2.09 5.71 7.54
C ALA A 34 1.76 4.98 8.87
N ASP A 35 0.70 5.39 9.59
CA ASP A 35 0.22 4.68 10.79
C ASP A 35 -0.15 3.23 10.47
N MET A 36 -0.88 3.03 9.37
CA MET A 36 -1.27 1.69 8.95
C MET A 36 -0.08 0.85 8.51
N ALA A 37 1.02 1.42 8.02
CA ALA A 37 2.23 0.70 7.65
C ALA A 37 3.00 0.18 8.87
N HIS A 38 3.03 0.92 9.98
CA HIS A 38 3.69 0.48 11.21
C HIS A 38 3.06 -0.78 11.83
N ARG A 39 1.75 -0.96 11.69
CA ARG A 39 1.02 -2.08 12.32
C ARG A 39 1.39 -3.45 11.74
N PRO A 40 1.29 -3.71 10.43
CA PRO A 40 1.71 -4.97 9.84
C PRO A 40 3.23 -5.13 9.86
N ALA A 41 4.01 -4.04 9.80
CA ALA A 41 5.46 -4.09 10.03
C ALA A 41 5.78 -4.72 11.40
N ARG A 42 5.14 -4.25 12.47
CA ARG A 42 5.32 -4.81 13.81
C ARG A 42 4.78 -6.24 13.95
N LEU A 43 3.70 -6.57 13.25
CA LEU A 43 3.05 -7.89 13.34
C LEU A 43 3.81 -8.98 12.57
N PHE A 44 4.39 -8.65 11.42
CA PHE A 44 5.04 -9.60 10.52
C PHE A 44 6.57 -9.52 10.53
N ASP A 45 7.15 -8.74 11.45
CA ASP A 45 8.59 -8.52 11.56
C ASP A 45 9.20 -7.98 10.25
N THR A 46 8.54 -6.96 9.69
CA THR A 46 8.99 -6.24 8.50
C THR A 46 9.12 -4.74 8.80
N THR A 47 9.38 -3.93 7.77
CA THR A 47 9.54 -2.48 7.94
C THR A 47 8.31 -1.71 7.43
N PRO A 48 7.98 -0.54 8.02
CA PRO A 48 6.91 0.32 7.49
C PRO A 48 7.17 0.75 6.04
N GLU A 49 8.43 0.99 5.68
CA GLU A 49 8.86 1.38 4.33
C GLU A 49 8.54 0.29 3.30
N PHE A 50 8.61 -0.99 3.67
CA PHE A 50 8.18 -2.08 2.80
C PHE A 50 6.70 -1.94 2.42
N TRP A 51 5.84 -1.69 3.41
CA TRP A 51 4.39 -1.52 3.17
C TRP A 51 4.07 -0.24 2.41
N LEU A 52 4.76 0.86 2.70
CA LEU A 52 4.60 2.12 1.97
C LEU A 52 5.11 2.02 0.53
N GLY A 53 6.19 1.27 0.29
CA GLY A 53 6.71 0.99 -1.06
C GLY A 53 5.66 0.28 -1.92
N LEU A 54 4.99 -0.73 -1.37
CA LEU A 54 3.89 -1.42 -2.06
C LEU A 54 2.74 -0.45 -2.43
N GLN A 55 2.36 0.44 -1.50
CA GLN A 55 1.34 1.45 -1.76
C GLN A 55 1.80 2.42 -2.87
N GLN A 56 3.05 2.87 -2.81
CA GLN A 56 3.63 3.77 -3.79
C GLN A 56 3.66 3.16 -5.19
N ASP A 57 3.99 1.86 -5.31
CA ASP A 57 3.98 1.16 -6.60
C ASP A 57 2.58 1.13 -7.23
N VAL A 58 1.55 0.84 -6.41
CA VAL A 58 0.14 0.88 -6.84
C VAL A 58 -0.26 2.29 -7.27
N ASP A 59 0.09 3.30 -6.47
CA ASP A 59 -0.23 4.70 -6.76
C ASP A 59 0.42 5.18 -8.07
N LEU A 60 1.70 4.84 -8.28
CA LEU A 60 2.44 5.13 -9.50
C LEU A 60 1.83 4.43 -10.72
N TRP A 61 1.44 3.16 -10.58
CA TRP A 61 0.80 2.42 -11.67
C TRP A 61 -0.56 3.03 -12.05
N ASN A 62 -1.39 3.35 -11.05
CA ASN A 62 -2.69 4.01 -11.27
C ASN A 62 -2.52 5.38 -11.93
N ALA A 63 -1.59 6.20 -11.44
CA ALA A 63 -1.30 7.52 -12.00
C ALA A 63 -0.84 7.42 -13.46
N ARG A 64 0.08 6.49 -13.78
CA ARG A 64 0.53 6.26 -15.16
C ARG A 64 -0.61 5.86 -16.09
N ARG A 65 -1.53 5.01 -15.63
CA ARG A 65 -2.70 4.59 -16.41
C ARG A 65 -3.69 5.74 -16.64
N ALA A 66 -3.96 6.52 -15.59
CA ALA A 66 -4.89 7.64 -15.67
C ALA A 66 -4.36 8.78 -16.56
N ALA A 67 -3.05 9.03 -16.54
CA ALA A 67 -2.43 10.11 -17.31
C ALA A 67 -2.46 9.88 -18.84
N GLY A 68 -2.75 8.67 -19.34
CA GLY A 68 -2.93 8.43 -20.78
C GLY A 68 -1.74 8.85 -21.66
N GLY A 69 -0.52 8.81 -21.14
CA GLY A 69 0.69 9.25 -21.84
C GLY A 69 1.02 10.75 -21.71
N GLU A 70 0.28 11.52 -20.93
CA GLU A 70 0.58 12.94 -20.64
C GLU A 70 2.02 13.14 -20.15
N TYR A 71 2.49 12.27 -19.25
CA TYR A 71 3.86 12.32 -18.71
C TYR A 71 4.95 12.16 -19.78
N LEU A 72 4.66 11.48 -20.91
CA LEU A 72 5.63 11.31 -22.01
C LEU A 72 5.91 12.63 -22.74
N LYS A 73 5.03 13.62 -22.61
CA LYS A 73 5.18 14.95 -23.22
C LYS A 73 6.13 15.85 -22.41
N ILE A 74 6.40 15.50 -21.15
CA ILE A 74 7.27 16.27 -20.26
C ILE A 74 8.71 16.04 -20.71
N LYS A 75 9.37 17.10 -21.15
CA LYS A 75 10.77 17.04 -21.59
C LYS A 75 11.68 16.98 -20.37
N PRO A 76 12.51 15.93 -20.22
CA PRO A 76 13.44 15.86 -19.11
C PRO A 76 14.49 16.97 -19.24
N ILE A 77 14.72 17.67 -18.13
CA ILE A 77 15.89 18.52 -17.99
C ILE A 77 17.05 17.54 -17.81
N ARG A 78 17.86 17.34 -18.85
CA ARG A 78 19.07 16.48 -18.78
C ARG A 78 19.82 16.76 -17.47
N LYS A 79 20.17 15.71 -16.72
CA LYS A 79 21.50 15.70 -16.10
C LYS A 79 22.50 15.31 -17.18
N PRO A 80 23.56 16.08 -17.43
CA PRO A 80 24.68 15.59 -18.23
C PRO A 80 25.26 14.32 -17.60
N ALA A 81 25.87 13.49 -18.44
CA ALA A 81 26.42 12.17 -18.14
C ALA A 81 27.25 12.12 -16.84
#